data_AF-A0A9P1AWD5-F1
#
_entry.id   AF-A0A9P1AWD5-F1
#
_cell.length_a   1.000
_cell.length_b   1.000
_cell.length_c   1.000
_cell.angle_alpha   90.00
_cell.angle_beta   90.00
_cell.angle_gamma   90.00
#
_symmetry.space_group_name_H-M   'P 1'
#
loop_
_entity.id
_entity.type
_entity.pdbx_description
1 polymer ?
#
loop_
_entity_poly.entity_id
_entity_poly.type
_entity_poly.pdbx_seq_one_letter_code
_entity_poly.pdbx_strand_id
1 'polypeptide(L)'
;MAAEVLRQPNMVSAVQSIPIQAYHMYSHFPPRSRENVKKVYYCQRCLNHDTPRPRKNHKCECPYADCNCEKCGLVEKRRILNWQLSIYNSEGDMEKKSDDDDDRKLKGGQSLSDRS
;
A
#
# COMPACT_ATOMS: atom_id res chain seq x y z
N MET A 1 -6.88 -49.85 4.49
CA MET A 1 -6.04 -49.42 3.35
C MET A 1 -6.62 -48.12 2.82
N ALA A 2 -5.90 -47.02 2.97
CA ALA A 2 -6.24 -45.71 2.40
C ALA A 2 -4.92 -45.06 1.98
N ALA A 3 -4.89 -44.44 0.81
CA ALA A 3 -3.66 -44.30 0.03
C ALA A 3 -2.66 -43.27 0.59
N GLU A 4 -1.39 -43.66 0.63
CA GLU A 4 -0.26 -42.72 0.64
C GLU A 4 -0.29 -41.90 -0.64
N VAL A 5 -0.65 -40.61 -0.53
CA VAL A 5 -0.52 -39.67 -1.65
C VAL A 5 0.96 -39.35 -1.81
N LEU A 6 1.58 -39.97 -2.81
CA LEU A 6 2.99 -39.82 -3.14
C LEU A 6 3.32 -38.33 -3.32
N ARG A 7 4.14 -37.77 -2.41
CA ARG A 7 4.62 -36.40 -2.51
C ARG A 7 5.56 -36.28 -3.72
N GLN A 8 5.03 -35.81 -4.83
CA GLN A 8 5.81 -35.55 -6.04
C GLN A 8 7.00 -34.64 -5.69
N PRO A 9 8.24 -34.96 -6.12
CA PRO A 9 9.38 -34.10 -5.89
C PRO A 9 9.18 -32.79 -6.67
N ASN A 10 9.16 -31.68 -5.95
CA ASN A 10 8.99 -30.35 -6.51
C ASN A 10 10.20 -29.98 -7.38
N MET A 11 10.07 -30.11 -8.69
CA MET A 11 11.09 -29.80 -9.69
C MET A 11 11.27 -28.28 -9.91
N VAL A 12 11.55 -27.54 -8.84
CA VAL A 12 12.06 -26.15 -8.89
C VAL A 12 13.55 -26.11 -9.30
N SER A 13 13.87 -26.78 -10.42
CA SER A 13 15.20 -26.71 -11.01
C SER A 13 15.37 -25.42 -11.80
N ALA A 14 16.46 -24.71 -11.50
CA ALA A 14 17.01 -23.60 -12.29
C ALA A 14 16.21 -22.28 -12.34
N VAL A 15 15.80 -21.75 -11.17
CA VAL A 15 16.04 -20.31 -10.96
C VAL A 15 17.54 -20.18 -10.68
N GLN A 16 18.33 -19.96 -11.74
CA GLN A 16 19.78 -19.82 -11.59
C GLN A 16 20.08 -18.68 -10.60
N SER A 17 20.94 -18.94 -9.62
CA SER A 17 21.27 -18.01 -8.55
C SER A 17 22.05 -16.81 -9.09
N ILE A 18 21.33 -15.79 -9.54
CA ILE A 18 21.92 -14.52 -9.98
C ILE A 18 22.73 -13.96 -8.80
N PRO A 19 24.05 -13.74 -8.95
CA PRO A 19 24.90 -13.32 -7.84
C PRO A 19 24.47 -11.95 -7.32
N ILE A 20 24.47 -11.80 -5.99
CA ILE A 20 23.99 -10.59 -5.27
C ILE A 20 24.65 -9.30 -5.79
N GLN A 21 25.88 -9.38 -6.30
CA GLN A 21 26.61 -8.26 -6.90
C GLN A 21 25.85 -7.59 -8.08
N ALA A 22 25.04 -8.34 -8.84
CA ALA A 22 24.26 -7.80 -9.95
C ALA A 22 23.16 -6.81 -9.50
N TYR A 23 22.62 -6.96 -8.29
CA TYR A 23 21.63 -6.02 -7.75
C TYR A 23 22.23 -4.63 -7.48
N HIS A 24 23.54 -4.55 -7.18
CA HIS A 24 24.18 -3.31 -6.78
C HIS A 24 24.27 -2.26 -7.91
N MET A 25 24.15 -2.69 -9.17
CA MET A 25 24.07 -1.78 -10.34
C MET A 25 22.66 -1.21 -10.55
N TYR A 26 21.61 -1.93 -10.14
CA TYR A 26 20.23 -1.45 -10.18
C TYR A 26 19.82 -0.69 -8.91
N SER A 27 20.68 -0.67 -7.88
CA SER A 27 20.51 0.11 -6.65
C SER A 27 20.92 1.59 -6.74
N HIS A 28 20.94 2.17 -7.95
CA HIS A 28 21.05 3.62 -8.15
C HIS A 28 19.76 4.34 -7.72
N PHE A 29 19.48 4.29 -6.42
CA PHE A 29 18.61 5.25 -5.75
C PHE A 29 19.25 6.63 -5.91
N PRO A 30 18.64 7.58 -6.65
CA PRO A 30 19.24 8.89 -6.82
C PRO A 30 19.37 9.55 -5.44
N PRO A 31 20.52 10.17 -5.12
CA PRO A 31 20.69 10.87 -3.86
C PRO A 31 19.58 11.92 -3.74
N ARG A 32 18.87 11.91 -2.60
CA ARG A 32 17.79 12.86 -2.33
C ARG A 32 18.37 14.26 -2.07
N SER A 33 18.78 14.95 -3.12
CA SER A 33 18.91 16.41 -3.10
C SER A 33 17.57 16.97 -2.63
N ARG A 34 17.57 17.65 -1.47
CA ARG A 34 16.37 18.19 -0.81
C ARG A 34 15.86 19.48 -1.47
N GLU A 35 15.91 19.53 -2.79
CA GLU A 35 15.29 20.60 -3.55
C GLU A 35 13.78 20.33 -3.64
N ASN A 36 12.97 21.32 -3.27
CA ASN A 36 11.51 21.21 -3.14
C ASN A 36 10.79 21.22 -4.51
N VAL A 37 11.26 20.38 -5.44
CA VAL A 37 10.60 20.16 -6.74
C VAL A 37 9.27 19.44 -6.49
N LYS A 38 8.17 20.17 -6.64
CA LYS A 38 6.80 19.64 -6.51
C LYS A 38 6.59 18.55 -7.55
N LYS A 39 6.56 17.28 -7.14
CA LYS A 39 6.35 16.14 -8.03
C LYS A 39 4.97 16.22 -8.70
N VAL A 40 4.95 16.34 -10.01
CA VAL A 40 3.73 16.26 -10.83
C VAL A 40 3.40 14.79 -11.08
N TYR A 41 2.21 14.36 -10.67
CA TYR A 41 1.70 13.02 -10.96
C TYR A 41 0.81 13.04 -12.20
N TYR A 42 0.96 12.06 -13.08
CA TYR A 42 0.21 11.92 -14.33
C TYR A 42 -0.90 10.87 -14.23
N CYS A 43 -1.86 10.93 -15.14
CA CYS A 43 -2.94 9.95 -15.26
C CYS A 43 -2.43 8.66 -15.93
N GLN A 44 -2.38 7.56 -15.18
CA GLN A 44 -1.89 6.27 -15.69
C GLN A 44 -2.72 5.75 -16.89
N ARG A 45 -4.03 5.98 -16.90
CA ARG A 45 -4.90 5.59 -18.03
C ARG A 45 -4.49 6.31 -19.32
N CYS A 46 -4.23 7.62 -19.27
CA CYS A 46 -3.77 8.35 -20.46
C CYS A 46 -2.31 8.05 -20.83
N LEU A 47 -1.43 7.77 -19.84
CA LEU A 47 -0.07 7.28 -20.11
C LEU A 47 -0.05 5.96 -20.88
N ASN A 48 -1.03 5.07 -20.64
CA ASN A 48 -1.14 3.80 -21.38
C ASN A 48 -1.51 3.99 -22.87
N HIS A 49 -2.06 5.16 -23.21
CA HIS A 49 -2.44 5.61 -24.56
C HIS A 49 -1.59 6.81 -25.01
N ASP A 50 -0.36 6.90 -24.52
CA ASP A 50 0.69 7.82 -24.99
C ASP A 50 0.32 9.32 -24.93
N THR A 51 -0.66 9.68 -24.10
CA THR A 51 -1.23 11.02 -23.96
C THR A 51 -1.09 11.56 -22.53
N PRO A 52 0.13 11.92 -22.08
CA PRO A 52 0.39 12.29 -20.68
C PRO A 52 -0.42 13.52 -20.23
N ARG A 53 -1.44 13.29 -19.37
CA ARG A 53 -2.24 14.35 -18.73
C ARG A 53 -1.91 14.43 -17.23
N PRO A 54 -1.70 15.63 -16.64
CA PRO A 54 -1.56 15.79 -15.20
C PRO A 54 -2.78 15.22 -14.46
N ARG A 55 -2.57 14.48 -13.37
CA ARG A 55 -3.65 13.83 -12.61
C ARG A 55 -4.53 14.83 -11.85
N LYS A 56 -3.98 16.01 -11.51
CA LYS A 56 -4.71 17.08 -10.81
C LYS A 56 -5.87 17.53 -11.70
N ASN A 57 -7.08 17.63 -11.13
CA ASN A 57 -8.35 18.02 -11.79
C ASN A 57 -8.86 17.09 -12.91
N HIS A 58 -8.01 16.26 -13.52
CA HIS A 58 -8.32 15.46 -14.72
C HIS A 58 -9.26 14.25 -14.51
N LYS A 59 -9.63 13.87 -13.28
CA LYS A 59 -10.43 12.64 -13.01
C LYS A 59 -11.73 12.56 -13.83
N CYS A 60 -12.45 13.67 -13.99
CA CYS A 60 -13.74 13.72 -14.69
C CYS A 60 -13.62 14.05 -16.18
N GLU A 61 -12.44 14.50 -16.63
CA GLU A 61 -12.13 14.88 -18.01
C GLU A 61 -11.26 13.82 -18.72
N CYS A 62 -11.17 12.62 -18.15
CA CYS A 62 -10.29 11.56 -18.65
C CYS A 62 -10.95 10.84 -19.84
N PRO A 63 -10.44 10.97 -21.08
CA PRO A 63 -11.04 10.32 -22.24
C PRO A 63 -10.92 8.78 -22.19
N TYR A 64 -10.04 8.26 -21.34
CA TYR A 64 -9.85 6.82 -21.10
C TYR A 64 -10.38 6.37 -19.73
N ALA A 65 -11.28 7.15 -19.11
CA ALA A 65 -11.90 6.82 -17.82
C ALA A 65 -12.44 5.38 -17.80
N ASP A 66 -13.22 5.05 -18.82
CA ASP A 66 -13.92 3.76 -18.96
C ASP A 66 -13.22 2.81 -19.93
N CYS A 67 -11.94 3.07 -20.27
CA CYS A 67 -11.21 2.19 -21.18
C CYS A 67 -10.92 0.81 -20.52
N ASN A 68 -11.24 -0.26 -21.25
CA ASN A 68 -11.02 -1.66 -20.85
C ASN A 68 -9.88 -2.37 -21.61
N CYS A 69 -8.98 -1.64 -22.27
CA CYS A 69 -7.81 -2.25 -22.91
C CYS A 69 -6.91 -2.97 -21.87
N GLU A 70 -6.09 -3.92 -22.31
CA GLU A 70 -5.24 -4.74 -21.43
C GLU A 70 -4.41 -3.90 -20.44
N LYS A 71 -3.70 -2.87 -20.94
CA LYS A 71 -2.92 -1.94 -20.11
C LYS A 71 -3.79 -1.25 -19.04
N CYS A 72 -5.00 -0.83 -19.37
CA CYS A 72 -5.93 -0.16 -18.45
C CYS A 72 -6.58 -1.15 -17.46
N GLY A 73 -6.79 -2.41 -17.85
CA GLY A 73 -7.19 -3.49 -16.95
C GLY A 73 -6.18 -3.72 -15.81
N LEU A 74 -4.87 -3.62 -16.11
CA LEU A 74 -3.82 -3.67 -15.09
C LEU A 74 -3.87 -2.50 -14.10
N VAL A 75 -4.28 -1.30 -14.55
CA VAL A 75 -4.47 -0.13 -13.68
C VAL A 75 -5.62 -0.36 -12.71
N GLU A 76 -6.72 -0.94 -13.17
CA GLU A 76 -7.87 -1.23 -12.30
C GLU A 76 -7.57 -2.36 -11.29
N LYS A 77 -6.91 -3.44 -11.73
CA LYS A 77 -6.40 -4.49 -10.82
C LYS A 77 -5.51 -3.91 -9.72
N ARG A 78 -4.57 -3.01 -10.07
CA ARG A 78 -3.71 -2.30 -9.10
C ARG A 78 -4.52 -1.41 -8.15
N ARG A 79 -5.58 -0.75 -8.63
CA ARG A 79 -6.45 0.08 -7.79
C ARG A 79 -7.19 -0.75 -6.73
N ILE A 80 -7.71 -1.92 -7.12
CA ILE A 80 -8.37 -2.86 -6.19
C ILE A 80 -7.39 -3.35 -5.13
N LEU A 81 -6.19 -3.79 -5.53
CA LEU A 81 -5.14 -4.22 -4.60
C LEU A 81 -4.74 -3.11 -3.61
N ASN A 82 -4.56 -1.87 -4.08
CA ASN A 82 -4.25 -0.74 -3.19
C ASN A 82 -5.39 -0.42 -2.21
N TRP A 83 -6.65 -0.61 -2.61
CA TRP A 83 -7.80 -0.43 -1.72
C TRP A 83 -7.86 -1.54 -0.65
N GLN A 84 -7.63 -2.80 -1.03
CA GLN A 84 -7.53 -3.93 -0.10
C GLN A 84 -6.38 -3.73 0.91
N LEU A 85 -5.19 -3.33 0.44
CA LEU A 85 -4.05 -3.00 1.31
C LEU A 85 -4.36 -1.84 2.26
N SER A 86 -5.09 -0.81 1.79
CA SER A 86 -5.49 0.31 2.64
C SER A 86 -6.45 -0.11 3.76
N ILE A 87 -7.31 -1.11 3.52
CA ILE A 87 -8.22 -1.67 4.54
C ILE A 87 -7.42 -2.49 5.54
N TYR A 88 -6.63 -3.46 5.07
CA TYR A 88 -5.82 -4.32 5.94
C TYR A 88 -4.90 -3.52 6.87
N ASN A 89 -4.24 -2.48 6.34
CA ASN A 89 -3.40 -1.59 7.13
C ASN A 89 -4.18 -0.80 8.20
N SER A 90 -5.48 -0.54 8.00
CA SER A 90 -6.33 0.13 8.99
C SER A 90 -6.98 -0.83 10.00
N GLU A 91 -7.15 -2.10 9.63
CA GLU A 91 -7.68 -3.13 10.52
C GLU A 91 -6.61 -3.62 11.51
N GLY A 92 -5.34 -3.68 11.09
CA GLY A 92 -4.20 -4.02 11.95
C GLY A 92 -3.93 -3.05 13.12
N ASP A 93 -4.51 -1.84 13.08
CA ASP A 93 -4.42 -0.86 14.18
C ASP A 93 -5.50 -1.10 15.28
N MET A 94 -6.52 -1.93 15.02
CA MET A 94 -7.63 -2.18 15.96
C MET A 94 -7.33 -3.29 16.99
N GLU A 95 -6.43 -4.21 16.67
CA GLU A 95 -6.12 -5.39 17.53
C GLU A 95 -5.24 -5.03 18.74
N LYS A 96 -4.96 -3.74 18.98
CA LYS A 96 -4.12 -3.24 20.07
C LYS A 96 -4.85 -2.33 21.07
N LYS A 97 -6.02 -2.79 21.51
CA LYS A 97 -6.67 -2.39 22.77
C LYS A 97 -6.86 -3.61 23.67
N SER A 98 -5.74 -4.15 24.15
CA SER A 98 -5.72 -5.02 25.31
C SER A 98 -6.04 -4.20 26.57
N ASP A 99 -7.14 -4.54 27.24
CA ASP A 99 -7.11 -4.97 28.64
C ASP A 99 -6.17 -4.22 29.61
N ASP A 100 -6.37 -2.90 29.79
CA ASP A 100 -5.71 -2.10 30.85
C ASP A 100 -6.59 -0.86 31.20
N ASP A 101 -7.77 -1.09 31.79
CA ASP A 101 -8.62 -0.02 32.36
C ASP A 101 -9.35 -0.51 33.62
N ASP A 102 -8.59 -1.16 34.52
CA ASP A 102 -9.02 -1.49 35.88
C ASP A 102 -8.54 -0.42 36.88
N ASP A 103 -9.32 -0.20 37.93
CA ASP A 103 -9.11 0.73 39.06
C ASP A 103 -8.67 2.18 38.76
N ARG A 104 -9.65 3.09 38.51
CA ARG A 104 -9.57 4.53 38.93
C ARG A 104 -10.87 5.34 38.85
N LYS A 105 -11.98 4.89 39.45
CA LYS A 105 -13.21 5.73 39.54
C LYS A 105 -14.04 5.66 40.81
N LEU A 106 -13.40 5.75 41.98
CA LEU A 106 -14.06 6.11 43.25
C LEU A 106 -13.29 7.19 44.03
N LYS A 107 -13.41 8.45 43.58
CA LYS A 107 -13.32 9.69 44.38
C LYS A 107 -13.67 10.91 43.52
N GLY A 108 -14.97 11.18 43.43
CA GLY A 108 -15.52 12.45 42.91
C GLY A 108 -16.24 13.19 44.02
N GLY A 109 -15.96 14.49 44.17
CA GLY A 109 -16.40 15.33 45.29
C GLY A 109 -15.35 15.39 46.41
N GLN A 110 -15.06 16.56 47.01
CA GLN A 110 -15.90 17.75 47.11
C GLN A 110 -15.13 19.07 46.87
N SER A 111 -15.87 20.04 46.30
CA SER A 111 -15.82 21.50 46.47
C SER A 111 -14.48 22.27 46.52
N LEU A 112 -14.35 23.16 45.53
CA LEU A 112 -13.71 24.48 45.66
C LEU A 112 -14.45 25.36 46.68
N SER A 113 -13.74 25.86 47.69
CA SER A 113 -13.99 27.07 48.49
C SER A 113 -12.93 27.17 49.60
N ASP A 114 -12.55 28.32 50.15
CA ASP A 114 -12.36 29.68 49.59
C ASP A 114 -11.14 30.27 50.33
N ARG A 115 -10.19 30.94 49.68
CA ARG A 115 -10.14 32.40 49.43
C ARG A 115 -10.20 33.28 50.70
N SER A 116 -9.02 33.81 51.06
CA SER A 116 -8.68 34.79 52.12
C SER A 116 -8.19 34.18 53.43
#